data_AF-A0A2T7QAM8-F1
#
_entry.id   AF-A0A2T7QAM8-F1
#
_cell.length_a   1.000
_cell.length_b   1.000
_cell.length_c   1.000
_cell.angle_alpha   90.00
_cell.angle_beta   90.00
_cell.angle_gamma   90.00
#
_symmetry.space_group_name_H-M   'P 1'
#
loop_
_entity.id
_entity.type
_entity.pdbx_description
1 polymer ?
#
loop_
_entity_poly.entity_id
_entity_poly.type
_entity_poly.pdbx_seq_one_letter_code
_entity_poly.pdbx_strand_id
1 'polypeptide(L)'
;MSESFQQRVNEWMQACFGAALSKDKMERNHRFLEEALELIQSLGCTKSEAHQITEYVFSRPVGETYQECGGVMITLAALSTSASLNMFTCGEEELKRIWKHVEQIRTKQQGKPKHLPSSLQNCRVGFRRKVADK
;
A
#
# COMPACT_ATOMS: atom_id res chain seq x y z
N MET A 1 -7.99 9.87 -24.93
CA MET A 1 -6.88 9.89 -23.94
C MET A 1 -7.12 8.74 -22.99
N SER A 2 -6.14 7.84 -22.80
CA SER A 2 -6.27 6.77 -21.81
C SER A 2 -6.16 7.33 -20.39
N GLU A 3 -6.94 6.81 -19.46
CA GLU A 3 -6.85 7.18 -18.03
C GLU A 3 -5.47 6.89 -17.46
N SER A 4 -5.00 7.76 -16.59
CA SER A 4 -3.75 7.56 -15.84
C SER A 4 -3.87 6.36 -14.89
N PHE A 5 -2.74 5.78 -14.51
CA PHE A 5 -2.71 4.72 -13.49
C PHE A 5 -3.39 5.15 -12.18
N GLN A 6 -3.15 6.38 -11.72
CA GLN A 6 -3.75 6.90 -10.50
C GLN A 6 -5.29 7.01 -10.59
N GLN A 7 -5.83 7.40 -11.75
CA GLN A 7 -7.29 7.45 -11.97
C GLN A 7 -7.91 6.06 -11.89
N ARG A 8 -7.32 5.07 -12.56
CA ARG A 8 -7.80 3.67 -12.52
C ARG A 8 -7.68 3.03 -11.14
N VAL A 9 -6.65 3.37 -10.37
CA VAL A 9 -6.55 2.98 -8.95
C VAL A 9 -7.68 3.61 -8.13
N ASN A 10 -7.99 4.89 -8.37
CA ASN A 10 -9.11 5.54 -7.69
C ASN A 10 -10.46 4.91 -8.06
N GLU A 11 -10.68 4.52 -9.32
CA GLU A 11 -11.89 3.78 -9.72
C GLU A 11 -12.02 2.44 -9.00
N TRP A 12 -10.93 1.68 -8.91
CA TRP A 12 -10.92 0.43 -8.13
C TRP A 12 -11.22 0.68 -6.64
N MET A 13 -10.65 1.75 -6.08
CA MET A 13 -10.94 2.18 -4.70
C MET A 13 -12.43 2.48 -4.50
N GLN A 14 -13.05 3.24 -5.41
CA GLN A 14 -14.48 3.52 -5.37
C GLN A 14 -15.31 2.25 -5.50
N ALA A 15 -14.93 1.35 -6.41
CA ALA A 15 -15.62 0.08 -6.61
C ALA A 15 -15.56 -0.79 -5.34
N CYS A 16 -14.42 -0.88 -4.67
CA CYS A 16 -14.26 -1.74 -3.50
C CYS A 16 -14.84 -1.14 -2.20
N PHE A 17 -14.64 0.16 -1.99
CA PHE A 17 -14.82 0.77 -0.67
C PHE A 17 -15.81 1.94 -0.65
N GLY A 18 -16.22 2.45 -1.81
CA GLY A 18 -17.04 3.65 -1.93
C GLY A 18 -16.31 4.93 -1.51
N ALA A 19 -17.00 6.07 -1.61
CA ALA A 19 -16.38 7.39 -1.49
C ALA A 19 -15.80 7.71 -0.11
N ALA A 20 -16.47 7.30 0.97
CA ALA A 20 -16.07 7.63 2.33
C ALA A 20 -14.73 6.95 2.70
N LEU A 21 -14.67 5.62 2.57
CA LEU A 21 -13.48 4.84 2.90
C LEU A 21 -12.33 5.08 1.91
N SER A 22 -12.63 5.40 0.65
CA SER A 22 -11.59 5.78 -0.32
C SER A 22 -10.88 7.07 0.05
N LYS A 23 -11.55 7.97 0.78
CA LYS A 23 -11.01 9.27 1.22
C LYS A 23 -10.48 9.25 2.66
N ASP A 24 -10.52 8.10 3.34
CA ASP A 24 -9.97 7.96 4.69
C ASP A 24 -8.43 7.99 4.63
N LYS A 25 -7.86 9.18 4.92
CA LYS A 25 -6.42 9.41 4.86
C LYS A 25 -5.63 8.51 5.81
N MET A 26 -6.19 8.19 6.99
CA MET A 26 -5.49 7.37 7.98
C MET A 26 -5.42 5.91 7.53
N GLU A 27 -6.53 5.37 7.02
CA GLU A 27 -6.57 4.05 6.40
C GLU A 27 -5.57 3.95 5.23
N ARG A 28 -5.59 4.93 4.32
CA ARG A 28 -4.71 4.93 3.16
C ARG A 28 -3.24 5.05 3.55
N ASN A 29 -2.94 5.85 4.57
CA ASN A 29 -1.60 5.95 5.13
C ASN A 29 -1.10 4.60 5.67
N HIS A 30 -1.90 3.93 6.52
CA HIS A 30 -1.51 2.63 7.07
C HIS A 30 -1.36 1.54 6.00
N ARG A 31 -2.24 1.52 5.00
CA ARG A 31 -2.14 0.56 3.88
C ARG A 31 -0.92 0.81 3.01
N PHE A 32 -0.56 2.07 2.76
CA PHE A 32 0.69 2.40 2.07
C PHE A 32 1.91 1.94 2.86
N LEU A 33 1.94 2.19 4.18
CA LEU A 33 3.04 1.75 5.05
C LEU A 33 3.19 0.22 5.03
N GLU A 34 2.08 -0.53 5.09
CA GLU A 34 2.11 -2.00 5.05
C GLU A 34 2.74 -2.51 3.74
N GLU A 35 2.32 -2.00 2.58
CA GLU A 35 2.89 -2.41 1.28
C GLU A 35 4.37 -2.00 1.13
N ALA A 36 4.75 -0.82 1.64
CA ALA A 36 6.14 -0.37 1.63
C ALA A 36 7.02 -1.29 2.49
N LEU A 37 6.53 -1.70 3.68
CA LEU A 37 7.20 -2.66 4.55
C LEU A 37 7.29 -4.05 3.92
N GLU A 38 6.23 -4.53 3.26
CA GLU A 38 6.24 -5.80 2.53
C GLU A 38 7.24 -5.79 1.37
N LEU A 39 7.35 -4.69 0.62
CA LEU A 39 8.33 -4.55 -0.46
C LEU A 39 9.76 -4.64 0.08
N ILE A 40 10.13 -3.84 1.09
CA ILE A 40 11.50 -3.87 1.63
C ILE A 40 11.81 -5.20 2.34
N GLN A 41 10.82 -5.83 2.99
CA GLN A 41 10.96 -7.17 3.56
C GLN A 41 11.30 -8.19 2.48
N SER A 42 10.62 -8.13 1.33
CA SER A 42 10.90 -9.03 0.20
C SER A 42 12.30 -8.86 -0.39
N LEU A 43 12.94 -7.72 -0.14
CA LEU A 43 14.30 -7.38 -0.56
C LEU A 43 15.35 -7.55 0.55
N GLY A 44 14.96 -8.17 1.68
CA GLY A 44 15.86 -8.55 2.77
C GLY A 44 15.99 -7.56 3.92
N CYS A 45 15.23 -6.46 3.93
CA CYS A 45 15.21 -5.55 5.07
C CYS A 45 14.66 -6.26 6.31
N THR A 46 15.42 -6.20 7.41
CA THR A 46 15.02 -6.78 8.69
C THR A 46 14.07 -5.86 9.44
N LYS A 47 13.27 -6.45 10.34
CA LYS A 47 12.42 -5.68 11.26
C LYS A 47 13.21 -4.67 12.09
N SER A 48 14.43 -5.03 12.51
CA SER A 48 15.30 -4.14 13.30
C SER A 48 15.71 -2.90 12.49
N GLU A 49 16.14 -3.08 11.25
CA GLU A 49 16.48 -1.96 10.36
C GLU A 49 15.26 -1.07 10.09
N ALA A 50 14.10 -1.65 9.79
CA ALA A 50 12.87 -0.89 9.58
C ALA A 50 12.47 -0.05 10.81
N HIS A 51 12.61 -0.60 12.02
CA HIS A 51 12.38 0.15 13.26
C HIS A 51 13.38 1.29 13.47
N GLN A 52 14.66 1.07 13.19
CA GLN A 52 15.69 2.12 13.31
C GLN A 52 15.42 3.28 12.33
N ILE A 53 15.03 2.97 11.09
CA ILE A 53 14.65 3.99 10.10
C ILE A 53 13.39 4.74 10.54
N THR A 54 12.41 4.02 11.10
CA THR A 54 11.20 4.64 11.65
C THR A 54 11.56 5.65 12.73
N GLU A 55 12.36 5.27 13.72
CA GLU A 55 12.81 6.17 14.78
C GLU A 55 13.53 7.40 14.20
N TYR A 56 14.45 7.18 13.25
CA TYR A 56 15.17 8.27 12.59
C TYR A 56 14.23 9.27 11.89
N VAL A 57 13.25 8.79 11.12
CA VAL A 57 12.30 9.66 10.40
C VAL A 57 11.41 10.43 11.38
N PHE A 58 10.87 9.77 12.40
CA PHE A 58 9.97 10.40 13.38
C PHE A 58 10.69 11.30 14.40
N SER A 59 12.02 11.23 14.50
CA SER A 59 12.83 12.16 15.31
C SER A 59 13.00 13.56 14.69
N ARG A 60 12.58 13.75 13.43
CA ARG A 60 12.77 14.99 12.65
C ARG A 60 11.47 15.81 12.58
N PRO A 61 11.55 17.13 12.29
CA PRO A 61 10.37 17.92 11.97
C PRO A 61 9.59 17.31 10.79
N VAL A 62 8.26 17.39 10.86
CA VAL A 62 7.37 16.91 9.80
C VAL A 62 7.65 17.66 8.50
N GLY A 63 7.82 16.92 7.40
CA GLY A 63 8.04 17.47 6.06
C GLY A 63 6.75 17.87 5.34
N GLU A 64 6.90 18.60 4.23
CA GLU A 64 5.78 19.03 3.39
C GLU A 64 5.23 17.87 2.56
N THR A 65 3.92 17.60 2.64
CA THR A 65 3.29 16.40 2.06
C THR A 65 3.58 16.22 0.57
N TYR A 66 3.60 17.31 -0.21
CA TYR A 66 3.86 17.23 -1.66
C TYR A 66 5.31 16.80 -1.96
N GLN A 67 6.27 17.23 -1.14
CA GLN A 67 7.68 16.87 -1.29
C GLN A 67 7.89 15.42 -0.91
N GLU A 68 7.31 14.97 0.21
CA GLU A 68 7.42 13.58 0.66
C GLU A 68 6.78 12.60 -0.34
N CYS A 69 5.67 12.98 -0.97
CA CYS A 69 5.08 12.21 -2.07
C CYS A 69 6.06 12.04 -3.24
N GLY A 70 6.74 13.11 -3.64
CA GLY A 70 7.78 13.06 -4.67
C GLY A 70 8.99 12.22 -4.26
N GLY A 71 9.43 12.34 -3.01
CA GLY A 71 10.51 11.54 -2.44
C GLY A 71 10.23 10.04 -2.46
N VAL A 72 8.99 9.65 -2.12
CA VAL A 72 8.53 8.25 -2.24
C VAL A 72 8.59 7.78 -3.69
N MET A 73 8.12 8.58 -4.65
CA MET A 73 8.14 8.17 -6.07
C MET A 73 9.57 7.94 -6.58
N ILE A 74 10.50 8.84 -6.26
CA ILE A 74 11.90 8.73 -6.69
C ILE A 74 12.58 7.52 -6.06
N THR A 75 12.39 7.30 -4.76
CA THR A 75 13.02 6.18 -4.05
C THR A 75 12.42 4.82 -4.47
N LEU A 76 11.10 4.74 -4.73
CA LEU A 76 10.48 3.56 -5.30
C LEU A 76 11.05 3.22 -6.69
N ALA A 77 11.25 4.23 -7.55
CA ALA A 77 11.86 4.03 -8.86
C ALA A 77 13.31 3.51 -8.74
N ALA A 78 14.12 4.15 -7.89
CA ALA A 78 15.51 3.72 -7.66
C ALA A 78 15.60 2.30 -7.09
N LEU A 79 14.76 1.97 -6.10
CA LEU A 79 14.68 0.63 -5.52
C LEU A 79 14.28 -0.39 -6.58
N SER A 80 13.26 -0.08 -7.38
CA SER A 80 12.80 -0.96 -8.47
C SER A 80 13.92 -1.23 -9.49
N THR A 81 14.66 -0.20 -9.89
CA THR A 81 15.83 -0.36 -10.77
C THR A 81 16.88 -1.28 -10.14
N SER A 82 17.22 -1.08 -8.87
CA SER A 82 18.20 -1.92 -8.17
C SER A 82 17.76 -3.39 -8.04
N ALA A 83 16.44 -3.62 -7.91
CA ALA A 83 15.82 -4.93 -7.85
C ALA A 83 15.51 -5.53 -9.23
N SER A 84 15.91 -4.88 -10.33
CA SER A 84 15.59 -5.30 -11.71
C SER A 84 14.08 -5.43 -11.99
N LEU A 85 13.27 -4.58 -11.37
CA LEU A 85 11.82 -4.50 -11.53
C LEU A 85 11.42 -3.31 -12.39
N ASN A 86 10.42 -3.50 -13.26
CA ASN A 86 9.71 -2.39 -13.88
C ASN A 86 8.51 -2.00 -13.00
N MET A 87 8.62 -0.88 -12.26
CA MET A 87 7.57 -0.44 -11.31
C MET A 87 6.19 -0.28 -11.94
N PHE A 88 6.12 0.18 -13.20
CA PHE A 88 4.85 0.36 -13.90
C PHE A 88 4.23 -0.99 -14.26
N THR A 89 5.01 -1.91 -14.83
CA THR A 89 4.53 -3.27 -15.11
C THR A 89 4.04 -3.97 -13.84
N CYS A 90 4.79 -3.87 -12.73
CA CYS A 90 4.36 -4.42 -11.44
C CYS A 90 3.02 -3.82 -10.97
N GLY A 91 2.86 -2.49 -11.07
CA GLY A 91 1.62 -1.81 -10.71
C GLY A 91 0.43 -2.20 -11.60
N GLU A 92 0.63 -2.32 -12.92
CA GLU A 92 -0.42 -2.72 -13.86
C GLU A 92 -0.89 -4.16 -13.62
N GLU A 93 0.04 -5.10 -13.43
CA GLU A 93 -0.30 -6.49 -13.17
C GLU A 93 -1.01 -6.66 -11.82
N GLU A 94 -0.58 -5.92 -10.80
CA GLU A 94 -1.25 -5.92 -9.51
C GLU A 94 -2.65 -5.32 -9.59
N LEU A 95 -2.82 -4.19 -10.28
CA LEU A 95 -4.13 -3.58 -10.49
C LEU A 95 -5.09 -4.53 -11.23
N LYS A 96 -4.63 -5.18 -12.31
CA LYS A 96 -5.40 -6.21 -13.01
C LYS A 96 -5.78 -7.38 -12.10
N ARG A 97 -4.89 -7.78 -11.20
CA ARG A 97 -5.12 -8.87 -10.25
C ARG A 97 -6.18 -8.51 -9.21
N ILE A 98 -6.07 -7.36 -8.55
CA ILE A 98 -6.99 -6.96 -7.46
C ILE A 98 -8.40 -6.66 -7.95
N TRP A 99 -8.57 -6.28 -9.23
CA TRP A 99 -9.89 -6.18 -9.85
C TRP A 99 -10.66 -7.52 -9.85
N LYS A 100 -9.97 -8.66 -9.88
CA LYS A 100 -10.61 -9.99 -9.79
C LYS A 100 -11.13 -10.32 -8.38
N HIS A 101 -10.80 -9.48 -7.39
CA HIS A 101 -11.10 -9.74 -5.97
C HIS A 101 -12.08 -8.73 -5.34
N VAL A 102 -12.74 -7.87 -6.13
CA VAL A 102 -13.64 -6.81 -5.65
C VAL A 102 -14.68 -7.33 -4.66
N GLU A 103 -15.41 -8.39 -5.00
CA GLU A 103 -16.46 -8.95 -4.13
C GLU A 103 -15.90 -9.52 -2.82
N GLN A 104 -14.73 -10.16 -2.88
CA GLN A 104 -14.06 -10.68 -1.69
C GLN A 104 -13.61 -9.55 -0.76
N ILE A 105 -13.13 -8.44 -1.34
CA ILE A 105 -12.72 -7.24 -0.59
C ILE A 105 -13.93 -6.60 0.09
N ARG A 106 -15.05 -6.47 -0.62
CA ARG A 106 -16.31 -5.94 -0.07
C ARG A 106 -16.79 -6.76 1.11
N THR A 107 -16.85 -8.09 0.97
CA THR A 107 -17.26 -9.00 2.05
C THR A 107 -16.36 -8.90 3.27
N LYS A 108 -15.02 -8.88 3.08
CA LYS A 108 -14.07 -8.70 4.19
C LYS A 108 -14.24 -7.37 4.90
N GLN A 109 -14.49 -6.30 4.14
CA GLN A 109 -14.69 -4.97 4.70
C GLN A 109 -15.97 -4.89 5.54
N GLN A 110 -17.06 -5.52 5.09
CA GLN A 110 -18.31 -5.60 5.84
C GLN A 110 -18.16 -6.41 7.14
N GLY A 111 -17.27 -7.41 7.16
CA GLY A 111 -17.00 -8.24 8.33
C GLY A 111 -16.06 -7.64 9.38
N LYS A 112 -15.58 -6.39 9.20
CA LYS A 112 -14.67 -5.75 10.18
C LYS A 112 -15.38 -5.45 11.51
N PRO A 113 -14.81 -5.83 12.67
CA PRO A 113 -15.41 -5.52 13.98
C PRO A 113 -15.37 -4.01 14.23
N LYS A 114 -16.52 -3.37 14.37
CA LYS A 114 -16.65 -1.90 14.50
C LYS A 114 -16.00 -1.29 15.76
N HIS A 115 -15.58 -2.10 16.72
CA HIS A 115 -15.13 -1.65 18.04
C HIS A 115 -13.59 -1.65 18.22
N LEU A 116 -12.82 -2.15 17.26
CA LEU A 116 -11.35 -2.13 17.35
C LEU A 116 -10.79 -0.78 16.86
N PRO A 117 -9.60 -0.34 17.32
CA PRO A 117 -8.90 0.77 16.67
C PRO A 117 -8.69 0.48 15.18
N SER A 118 -8.88 1.48 14.32
CA SER A 118 -8.74 1.34 12.85
C SER A 118 -7.41 0.69 12.45
N SER A 119 -6.30 1.04 13.13
CA SER A 119 -4.98 0.42 12.95
C SER A 119 -4.96 -1.11 13.14
N LEU A 120 -5.81 -1.67 14.02
CA LEU A 120 -5.89 -3.11 14.31
C LEU A 120 -6.95 -3.84 13.47
N GLN A 121 -7.91 -3.10 12.88
CA GLN A 121 -8.90 -3.68 11.96
C GLN A 121 -8.31 -4.01 10.58
N ASN A 122 -7.17 -3.41 10.22
CA ASN A 122 -6.70 -3.32 8.83
C ASN A 122 -5.66 -4.35 8.40
N CYS A 123 -4.93 -5.00 9.33
CA CYS A 123 -3.96 -6.06 9.04
C CYS A 123 -4.54 -7.33 8.37
N ARG A 124 -5.82 -7.32 7.97
CA ARG A 124 -6.57 -8.45 7.39
C ARG A 124 -7.11 -8.21 5.98
N VAL A 125 -6.94 -7.01 5.39
CA VAL A 125 -7.52 -6.68 4.07
C VAL A 125 -6.54 -6.89 2.91
N GLY A 126 -5.24 -7.01 3.18
CA GLY A 126 -4.27 -7.43 2.16
C GLY A 126 -4.64 -8.82 1.60
N PHE A 127 -4.75 -8.93 0.27
CA PHE A 127 -4.80 -10.23 -0.39
C PHE A 127 -3.40 -10.83 -0.33
N ARG A 128 -3.04 -11.40 0.83
CA ARG A 128 -1.74 -12.03 1.06
C ARG A 128 -1.46 -12.97 -0.11
N ARG A 129 -0.32 -12.80 -0.77
CA ARG A 129 0.29 -13.91 -1.51
C ARG A 129 0.52 -14.98 -0.45
N LYS A 130 -0.25 -16.07 -0.46
CA LYS A 130 0.25 -17.30 0.18
C LYS A 130 1.53 -17.62 -0.57
N VAL A 131 2.68 -17.36 0.05
CA VAL A 131 3.91 -17.98 -0.40
C VAL A 131 3.61 -19.47 -0.31
N ALA A 132 3.53 -20.13 -1.47
CA ALA A 132 3.48 -21.59 -1.47
C ALA A 132 4.72 -22.03 -0.70
N ASP A 133 4.53 -22.83 0.35
CA ASP A 133 5.62 -23.42 1.11
C ASP A 133 6.63 -24.01 0.12
N LYS A 134 7.87 -23.52 0.18
CA LYS A 134 9.01 -24.13 -0.50
C LYS A 134 9.50 -25.31 0.34
#